data_AF-A0A533MN51-F1
#
_entry.id   AF-A0A533MN51-F1
#
_cell.length_a   1.000
_cell.length_b   1.000
_cell.length_c   1.000
_cell.angle_alpha   90.00
_cell.angle_beta   90.00
_cell.angle_gamma   90.00
#
_symmetry.space_group_name_H-M   'P 1'
#
loop_
_entity.id
_entity.type
_entity.pdbx_description
1 polymer ?
#
loop_
_entity_poly.entity_id
_entity_poly.type
_entity_poly.pdbx_seq_one_letter_code
_entity_poly.pdbx_strand_id
1 'polypeptide(L)'
;SRVDSSFTHEKEIICDFDQIPVYENYDYTLVSYGKIQGDYRVLFNIRLSKQNALDHLIESIIKELEEGDINKTFHWKGTTPKLELIYNELNSSGEWNITKMEYRDDK
;
A
#
# COMPACT_ATOMS: atom_id res chain seq x y z
N SER A 1 3.23 13.31 -12.69
CA SER A 1 3.67 11.91 -12.86
C SER A 1 5.17 11.83 -12.59
N ARG A 2 5.57 11.63 -11.33
CA ARG A 2 6.98 11.49 -10.89
C ARG A 2 7.24 10.18 -10.12
N VAL A 3 6.17 9.47 -9.76
CA VAL A 3 6.22 8.17 -9.06
C VAL A 3 6.07 7.07 -10.09
N ASP A 4 6.92 6.05 -9.99
CA ASP A 4 6.91 4.88 -10.86
C ASP A 4 5.55 4.15 -10.77
N SER A 5 4.93 3.87 -11.92
CA SER A 5 3.60 3.26 -11.98
C SER A 5 3.56 1.80 -11.52
N SER A 6 4.72 1.15 -11.42
CA SER A 6 4.83 -0.21 -10.91
C SER A 6 4.91 -0.30 -9.39
N PHE A 7 4.94 0.84 -8.69
CA PHE A 7 4.94 0.88 -7.23
C PHE A 7 3.51 0.77 -6.71
N THR A 8 3.26 -0.30 -5.96
CA THR A 8 1.93 -0.67 -5.46
C THR A 8 1.93 -1.08 -3.99
N HIS A 9 0.82 -0.83 -3.31
CA HIS A 9 0.56 -1.32 -1.96
C HIS A 9 -0.69 -2.20 -1.96
N GLU A 10 -0.58 -3.40 -1.42
CA GLU A 10 -1.76 -4.24 -1.14
C GLU A 10 -2.34 -3.85 0.21
N LYS A 11 -3.64 -3.54 0.23
CA LYS A 11 -4.36 -3.13 1.43
C LYS A 11 -5.59 -4.00 1.63
N GLU A 12 -5.63 -4.68 2.77
CA GLU A 12 -6.83 -5.37 3.25
C GLU A 12 -7.70 -4.38 4.05
N ILE A 13 -9.01 -4.40 3.80
CA ILE A 13 -10.01 -3.59 4.49
C ILE A 13 -11.20 -4.49 4.87
N ILE A 14 -11.71 -4.33 6.09
CA ILE A 14 -13.00 -4.90 6.48
C ILE A 14 -14.04 -3.79 6.36
N CYS A 15 -15.05 -3.99 5.51
CA CYS A 15 -16.10 -3.00 5.29
C CYS A 15 -17.41 -3.64 4.81
N ASP A 16 -18.49 -2.86 4.85
CA ASP A 16 -19.73 -3.19 4.17
C ASP A 16 -19.53 -3.27 2.65
N PHE A 17 -20.40 -4.02 1.97
CA PHE A 17 -20.33 -4.17 0.51
C PHE A 17 -20.49 -2.83 -0.23
N ASP A 18 -21.28 -1.92 0.31
CA ASP A 18 -21.57 -0.61 -0.28
C ASP A 18 -20.39 0.38 -0.16
N GLN A 19 -19.39 0.08 0.67
CA GLN A 19 -18.16 0.86 0.79
C GLN A 19 -17.14 0.52 -0.30
N ILE A 20 -17.24 -0.64 -0.95
CA ILE A 20 -16.29 -1.06 -2.00
C ILE A 20 -16.19 -0.01 -3.12
N PRO A 21 -17.30 0.49 -3.70
CA PRO A 21 -17.25 1.53 -4.72
C PRO A 21 -16.66 2.86 -4.22
N VAL A 22 -16.75 3.15 -2.91
CA VAL A 22 -16.14 4.35 -2.33
C VAL A 22 -14.62 4.29 -2.45
N TYR A 23 -14.03 3.13 -2.15
CA TYR A 23 -12.58 2.92 -2.33
C TYR A 23 -12.17 2.91 -3.80
N GLU A 24 -12.99 2.34 -4.69
CA GLU A 24 -12.73 2.41 -6.14
C GLU A 24 -12.72 3.85 -6.66
N ASN A 25 -13.58 4.72 -6.10
CA ASN A 25 -13.56 6.17 -6.40
C ASN A 25 -12.29 6.88 -5.90
N TYR A 26 -11.58 6.31 -4.92
CA TYR A 26 -10.23 6.74 -4.53
C TYR A 26 -9.13 6.14 -5.40
N ASP A 27 -9.44 5.63 -6.60
CA ASP A 27 -8.50 4.96 -7.51
C ASP A 27 -7.90 3.64 -6.93
N TYR A 28 -8.51 3.05 -5.90
CA TYR A 28 -8.10 1.73 -5.42
C TYR A 28 -8.62 0.66 -6.39
N THR A 29 -7.76 -0.29 -6.75
CA THR A 29 -8.14 -1.38 -7.66
C THR A 29 -8.56 -2.59 -6.83
N LEU A 30 -9.83 -2.99 -6.91
CA LEU A 30 -10.32 -4.19 -6.25
C LEU A 30 -9.60 -5.43 -6.80
N VAL A 31 -8.97 -6.21 -5.92
CA VAL A 31 -8.31 -7.48 -6.25
C VAL A 31 -9.22 -8.65 -5.95
N SER A 32 -9.78 -8.68 -4.73
CA SER A 32 -10.68 -9.72 -4.28
C SER A 32 -11.53 -9.24 -3.11
N TYR A 33 -12.65 -9.92 -2.87
CA TYR A 33 -13.45 -9.73 -1.65
C TYR A 33 -14.10 -11.05 -1.24
N GLY A 34 -14.31 -11.21 0.07
CA GLY A 34 -14.96 -12.37 0.65
C GLY A 34 -15.81 -11.99 1.86
N LYS A 35 -16.99 -12.58 1.97
CA LYS A 35 -17.90 -12.31 3.08
C LYS A 35 -17.35 -12.90 4.39
N ILE A 36 -17.29 -12.10 5.44
CA ILE A 36 -16.91 -12.50 6.80
C ILE A 36 -17.95 -11.99 7.79
N GLN A 37 -18.49 -12.82 8.67
CA GLN A 37 -19.34 -12.43 9.84
C GLN A 37 -20.15 -11.11 9.78
N GLY A 38 -20.85 -10.83 8.67
CA GLY A 38 -21.65 -9.60 8.50
C GLY A 38 -21.06 -8.58 7.52
N ASP A 39 -19.74 -8.53 7.42
CA ASP A 39 -18.96 -7.62 6.58
C ASP A 39 -18.31 -8.35 5.38
N TYR A 40 -17.45 -7.61 4.68
CA TYR A 40 -16.57 -8.11 3.64
C TYR A 40 -15.12 -7.82 3.99
N ARG A 41 -14.27 -8.84 3.91
CA ARG A 41 -12.83 -8.68 3.82
C ARG A 41 -12.51 -8.42 2.35
N VAL A 42 -11.93 -7.27 2.07
CA VAL A 42 -11.67 -6.77 0.73
C VAL A 42 -10.17 -6.50 0.58
N LEU A 43 -9.58 -7.02 -0.48
CA LEU A 43 -8.20 -6.76 -0.85
C LEU A 43 -8.17 -5.78 -2.01
N PHE A 44 -7.51 -4.64 -1.79
CA PHE A 44 -7.26 -3.62 -2.79
C PHE A 44 -5.79 -3.55 -3.15
N ASN A 45 -5.52 -3.19 -4.41
CA ASN A 45 -4.21 -2.78 -4.87
C ASN A 45 -4.22 -1.26 -5.14
N ILE A 46 -3.31 -0.55 -4.50
CA ILE A 46 -3.18 0.90 -4.54
C ILE A 46 -1.93 1.24 -5.34
N ARG A 47 -2.09 1.94 -6.47
CA ARG A 47 -0.98 2.43 -7.29
C ARG A 47 -0.56 3.82 -6.82
N LEU A 48 0.67 3.98 -6.34
CA LEU A 48 1.16 5.26 -5.80
C LEU A 48 1.36 6.35 -6.88
N SER A 49 1.34 5.96 -8.16
CA SER A 49 1.32 6.91 -9.28
C SER A 49 -0.02 7.62 -9.47
N LYS A 50 -1.09 7.15 -8.82
CA LYS A 50 -2.41 7.78 -8.82
C LYS A 50 -2.49 8.73 -7.63
N GLN A 51 -2.58 10.04 -7.91
CA GLN A 51 -2.53 11.06 -6.86
C GLN A 51 -3.64 10.90 -5.83
N ASN A 52 -4.89 10.68 -6.29
CA ASN A 52 -6.04 10.49 -5.40
C ASN A 52 -5.86 9.27 -4.47
N ALA A 53 -5.36 8.15 -5.04
CA ALA A 53 -5.07 6.95 -4.28
C ALA A 53 -3.94 7.16 -3.26
N LEU A 54 -2.91 7.91 -3.64
CA LEU A 54 -1.78 8.23 -2.76
C LEU A 54 -2.22 9.14 -1.61
N ASP A 55 -2.99 10.18 -1.89
CA ASP A 55 -3.49 11.12 -0.88
C ASP A 55 -4.33 10.39 0.17
N HIS A 56 -5.28 9.57 -0.29
CA HIS A 56 -6.13 8.79 0.61
C HIS A 56 -5.34 7.69 1.38
N LEU A 57 -4.31 7.10 0.76
CA LEU A 57 -3.41 6.18 1.46
C LEU A 57 -2.64 6.89 2.59
N ILE A 58 -2.12 8.08 2.34
CA ILE A 58 -1.39 8.89 3.33
C ILE A 58 -2.31 9.25 4.49
N GLU A 59 -3.53 9.74 4.21
CA GLU A 59 -4.50 10.04 5.26
C GLU A 59 -4.81 8.82 6.13
N SER A 60 -4.94 7.65 5.50
CA SER A 60 -5.16 6.41 6.24
C SER A 60 -3.96 6.01 7.09
N ILE A 61 -2.73 6.15 6.57
CA ILE A 61 -1.51 5.87 7.34
C ILE A 61 -1.44 6.78 8.58
N ILE A 62 -1.75 8.07 8.42
CA ILE A 62 -1.75 9.02 9.53
C ILE A 62 -2.76 8.60 10.61
N LYS A 63 -4.00 8.27 10.21
CA LYS A 63 -5.02 7.80 11.15
C LYS A 63 -4.61 6.50 11.86
N GLU A 64 -4.07 5.54 11.13
CA GLU A 64 -3.64 4.26 11.71
C GLU A 64 -2.45 4.46 12.69
N LEU A 65 -1.57 5.44 12.43
CA LEU A 65 -0.48 5.82 13.35
C LEU A 65 -0.96 6.46 14.65
N GLU A 66 -2.15 7.08 14.67
CA GLU A 66 -2.76 7.58 15.92
C GLU A 66 -3.14 6.43 16.86
N GLU A 67 -3.36 5.22 16.33
CA GLU A 67 -3.73 4.02 17.09
C GLU A 67 -2.51 3.19 17.51
N GLY A 68 -1.35 3.37 16.86
CA GLY A 68 -0.08 2.74 17.21
C GLY A 68 0.84 2.49 16.03
N ASP A 69 1.88 1.69 16.24
CA ASP A 69 2.83 1.32 15.19
C ASP A 69 2.14 0.48 14.09
N ILE A 70 2.43 0.80 12.84
CA ILE A 70 1.84 0.13 11.68
C ILE A 70 2.91 -0.54 10.81
N ASN A 71 2.52 -1.61 10.12
CA ASN A 71 3.35 -2.27 9.12
C ASN A 71 2.72 -2.09 7.74
N LYS A 72 3.52 -1.68 6.75
CA LYS A 72 3.10 -1.52 5.36
C LYS A 72 4.05 -2.26 4.42
N THR A 73 3.46 -3.05 3.53
CA THR A 73 4.20 -3.80 2.51
C THR A 73 4.01 -3.15 1.16
N PHE A 74 5.10 -2.75 0.52
CA PHE A 74 5.08 -2.19 -0.82
C PHE A 74 5.74 -3.14 -1.81
N HIS A 75 5.18 -3.20 -3.01
CA HIS A 75 5.69 -3.97 -4.13
C HIS A 75 6.14 -3.01 -5.21
N TRP A 76 7.36 -3.20 -5.71
CA TRP A 76 7.89 -2.37 -6.79
C TRP A 76 8.69 -3.21 -7.77
N LYS A 77 8.41 -3.05 -9.05
CA LYS A 77 9.22 -3.63 -10.14
C LYS A 77 10.40 -2.72 -10.49
N GLY A 78 11.12 -2.28 -9.46
CA GLY A 78 12.32 -1.46 -9.58
C GLY A 78 13.56 -2.31 -9.85
N THR A 79 14.63 -1.68 -10.35
CA THR A 79 15.95 -2.33 -10.41
C THR A 79 16.56 -2.41 -9.01
N THR A 80 17.42 -3.39 -8.76
CA THR A 80 18.14 -3.53 -7.48
C THR A 80 18.79 -2.23 -6.99
N PRO A 81 19.54 -1.46 -7.81
CA PRO A 81 20.14 -0.21 -7.34
C PRO A 81 19.11 0.85 -6.89
N LYS A 82 17.91 0.85 -7.50
CA LYS A 82 16.84 1.76 -7.10
C LYS A 82 16.20 1.34 -5.77
N LEU A 83 16.05 0.05 -5.54
CA LEU A 83 15.56 -0.50 -4.27
C LEU A 83 16.54 -0.19 -3.13
N GLU A 84 17.83 -0.39 -3.37
CA GLU A 84 18.90 -0.03 -2.41
C GLU A 84 18.89 1.46 -2.06
N LEU A 85 18.67 2.33 -3.06
CA LEU A 85 18.58 3.77 -2.83
C LEU A 85 17.43 4.11 -1.87
N ILE A 86 16.22 3.60 -2.11
CA ILE A 86 15.07 3.86 -1.23
C ILE A 86 15.31 3.29 0.17
N TYR A 87 15.88 2.08 0.27
CA TYR A 87 16.22 1.46 1.55
C TYR A 87 17.16 2.33 2.36
N ASN A 88 18.24 2.83 1.74
CA ASN A 88 19.21 3.67 2.41
C ASN A 88 18.59 5.00 2.87
N GLU A 89 17.77 5.63 2.03
CA GLU A 89 17.05 6.86 2.39
C GLU A 89 16.15 6.64 3.61
N LEU A 90 15.32 5.59 3.60
CA LEU A 90 14.42 5.27 4.71
C LEU A 90 15.20 4.90 5.98
N ASN A 91 16.26 4.09 5.87
CA ASN A 91 17.08 3.68 7.00
C ASN A 91 17.86 4.85 7.61
N SER A 92 18.26 5.84 6.79
CA SER A 92 19.00 7.02 7.25
C SER A 92 18.18 7.96 8.13
N SER A 93 16.85 7.91 8.03
CA SER A 93 15.96 8.75 8.82
C SER A 93 15.83 8.30 10.29
N GLY A 94 16.27 7.09 10.64
CA GLY A 94 16.28 6.56 12.01
C GLY A 94 14.91 6.24 12.62
N GLU A 95 13.82 6.68 11.98
CA GLU A 95 12.44 6.48 12.44
C GLU A 95 11.78 5.22 11.86
N TRP A 96 12.40 4.59 10.86
CA TRP A 96 11.85 3.43 10.16
C TRP A 96 12.61 2.15 10.50
N ASN A 97 11.89 1.17 11.06
CA ASN A 97 12.40 -0.20 11.17
C ASN A 97 12.08 -0.95 9.88
N ILE A 98 13.02 -0.97 8.91
CA ILE A 98 12.82 -1.73 7.67
C ILE A 98 13.09 -3.21 7.95
N THR A 99 12.02 -3.99 8.09
CA THR A 99 12.08 -5.38 8.56
C THR A 99 12.54 -6.38 7.49
N LYS A 100 12.28 -6.12 6.20
CA LYS A 100 12.59 -7.07 5.12
C LYS A 100 12.62 -6.44 3.73
N MET A 101 13.61 -6.81 2.92
CA MET A 101 13.63 -6.59 1.47
C MET A 101 13.77 -7.94 0.78
N GLU A 102 12.83 -8.27 -0.11
CA GLU A 102 12.85 -9.52 -0.88
C GLU A 102 12.94 -9.22 -2.36
N TYR A 103 13.94 -9.81 -3.03
CA TYR A 103 14.03 -9.82 -4.48
C TYR A 103 13.28 -11.04 -4.99
N ARG A 104 12.23 -10.81 -5.79
CA ARG A 104 11.58 -11.91 -6.53
C ARG A 104 12.20 -11.97 -7.91
N ASP A 105 12.84 -13.08 -8.22
CA ASP A 105 13.26 -13.41 -9.58
C ASP A 105 12.00 -13.70 -10.41
N ASP A 106 11.73 -12.87 -11.42
CA ASP A 106 10.75 -13.17 -12.45
C ASP A 106 11.34 -14.28 -13.34
N LYS A 107 11.09 -15.55 -12.98
CA LYS A 107 11.33 -16.70 -13.88
C LYS A 107 10.21 -16.85 -14.89
#